data_AF-A0A2G9PT41-F1
#
_entry.id   AF-A0A2G9PT41-F1
#
_cell.length_a   1.000
_cell.length_b   1.000
_cell.length_c   1.000
_cell.angle_alpha   90.00
_cell.angle_beta   90.00
_cell.angle_gamma   90.00
#
_symmetry.space_group_name_H-M   'P 1'
#
loop_
_entity.id
_entity.type
_entity.pdbx_description
1 polymer ?
#
loop_
_entity_poly.entity_id
_entity_poly.type
_entity_poly.pdbx_seq_one_letter_code
_entity_poly.pdbx_strand_id
1 'polypeptide(L)'
;MKMPLVLLLAAVSSLVFAASCFDTDGGLNYAVKGVCTDAWKNRTDSCANGWSVGEWACTDKDMGYCYTLIMNCRNLDANAYCYGGACVMPGKATPTPTPVATATPKPSRPTAQPPFVAPVSTPKPKEPAQPAPSLGNYAVYIAALFLALCAAYYLTTVTKPRMHERRRLNDARRGVRRAGEKWHGKR
;
A
#
# COMPACT_ATOMS: atom_id res chain seq x y z
N MET A 1 23.11 27.09 -4.69
CA MET A 1 22.91 25.68 -4.27
C MET A 1 21.41 25.37 -4.27
N LYS A 2 20.88 24.65 -5.29
CA LYS A 2 19.44 24.34 -5.46
C LYS A 2 19.16 22.82 -5.61
N MET A 3 20.15 21.96 -5.34
CA MET A 3 20.02 20.50 -5.49
C MET A 3 19.17 19.73 -4.42
N PRO A 4 18.90 20.21 -3.18
CA PRO A 4 18.25 19.34 -2.20
C PRO A 4 16.75 19.11 -2.47
N LEU A 5 16.08 20.03 -3.18
CA LEU A 5 14.63 19.94 -3.42
C LEU A 5 14.26 18.85 -4.45
N VAL A 6 15.08 18.71 -5.51
CA VAL A 6 14.82 17.75 -6.61
C VAL A 6 15.05 16.32 -6.13
N LEU A 7 16.06 16.08 -5.30
CA LEU A 7 16.31 14.76 -4.71
C LEU A 7 15.20 14.34 -3.74
N LEU A 8 14.65 15.31 -2.98
CA LEU A 8 13.54 15.07 -2.07
C LEU A 8 12.25 14.69 -2.83
N LEU A 9 11.95 15.39 -3.94
CA LEU A 9 10.80 15.09 -4.80
C LEU A 9 10.93 13.73 -5.51
N ALA A 10 12.13 13.36 -5.94
CA ALA A 10 12.39 12.05 -6.54
C ALA A 10 12.22 10.89 -5.52
N ALA A 11 12.61 11.10 -4.26
CA ALA A 11 12.43 10.08 -3.22
C ALA A 11 10.96 9.89 -2.83
N VAL A 12 10.16 10.96 -2.77
CA VAL A 12 8.74 10.89 -2.41
C VAL A 12 7.91 10.22 -3.52
N SER A 13 8.26 10.42 -4.79
CA SER A 13 7.55 9.80 -5.92
C SER A 13 7.76 8.28 -6.01
N SER A 14 8.91 7.76 -5.56
CA SER A 14 9.16 6.30 -5.50
C SER A 14 8.40 5.57 -4.38
N LEU A 15 7.96 6.26 -3.32
CA LEU A 15 7.21 5.64 -2.21
C LEU A 15 5.73 5.37 -2.54
N VAL A 16 5.17 6.04 -3.56
CA VAL A 16 3.75 5.90 -3.93
C VAL A 16 3.47 4.58 -4.64
N PHE A 17 4.49 3.87 -5.15
CA PHE A 17 4.33 2.58 -5.81
C PHE A 17 4.19 1.36 -4.87
N ALA A 18 4.25 1.56 -3.54
CA ALA A 18 4.39 0.45 -2.59
C ALA A 18 3.08 -0.25 -2.15
N ALA A 19 1.90 0.15 -2.66
CA ALA A 19 0.62 -0.44 -2.25
C ALA A 19 -0.40 -0.53 -3.41
N SER A 20 0.03 -0.88 -4.62
CA SER A 20 -0.90 -1.18 -5.71
C SER A 20 -1.32 -2.64 -5.63
N CYS A 21 -2.61 -2.87 -5.44
CA CYS A 21 -3.21 -4.18 -5.68
C CYS A 21 -3.58 -4.28 -7.16
N PHE A 22 -3.28 -5.40 -7.78
CA PHE A 22 -3.62 -5.68 -9.17
C PHE A 22 -4.48 -6.94 -9.26
N ASP A 23 -5.59 -6.84 -9.97
CA ASP A 23 -6.54 -7.94 -10.14
C ASP A 23 -6.76 -8.23 -11.62
N THR A 24 -6.58 -9.49 -12.05
CA THR A 24 -6.52 -9.83 -13.48
C THR A 24 -7.88 -9.83 -14.17
N ASP A 25 -8.97 -9.98 -13.43
CA ASP A 25 -10.35 -10.04 -13.94
C ASP A 25 -11.21 -8.85 -13.50
N GLY A 26 -10.60 -7.87 -12.81
CA GLY A 26 -11.17 -6.56 -12.55
C GLY A 26 -12.05 -6.47 -11.30
N GLY A 27 -11.85 -7.34 -10.31
CA GLY A 27 -12.53 -7.28 -9.02
C GLY A 27 -13.29 -8.56 -8.70
N LEU A 28 -14.53 -8.44 -8.21
CA LEU A 28 -15.37 -9.60 -7.90
C LEU A 28 -16.03 -10.15 -9.19
N ASN A 29 -15.32 -11.01 -9.91
CA ASN A 29 -15.75 -11.64 -11.15
C ASN A 29 -15.72 -13.18 -11.08
N TYR A 30 -16.65 -13.72 -10.29
CA TYR A 30 -16.78 -15.15 -10.02
C TYR A 30 -16.95 -16.08 -11.25
N ALA A 31 -17.21 -15.55 -12.44
CA ALA A 31 -17.36 -16.33 -13.67
C ALA A 31 -16.04 -16.53 -14.44
N VAL A 32 -15.00 -15.79 -14.07
CA VAL A 32 -13.66 -15.84 -14.64
C VAL A 32 -12.71 -16.25 -13.52
N LYS A 33 -11.65 -16.99 -13.86
CA LYS A 33 -10.60 -17.26 -12.89
C LYS A 33 -9.61 -16.10 -12.89
N GLY A 34 -9.55 -15.39 -11.79
CA GLY A 34 -8.62 -14.31 -11.52
C GLY A 34 -7.41 -14.70 -10.67
N VAL A 35 -6.48 -13.75 -10.63
CA VAL A 35 -5.32 -13.70 -9.76
C VAL A 35 -5.22 -12.28 -9.21
N CYS A 36 -5.47 -12.15 -7.91
CA CYS A 36 -5.18 -10.93 -7.19
C CYS A 36 -3.72 -10.93 -6.72
N THR A 37 -3.01 -9.85 -7.02
CA THR A 37 -1.62 -9.63 -6.65
C THR A 37 -1.52 -8.40 -5.76
N ASP A 38 -1.07 -8.61 -4.53
CA ASP A 38 -0.76 -7.53 -3.58
C ASP A 38 0.75 -7.45 -3.32
N ALA A 39 1.18 -6.52 -2.46
CA ALA A 39 2.59 -6.33 -2.13
C ALA A 39 3.24 -7.55 -1.42
N TRP A 40 2.44 -8.52 -0.96
CA TRP A 40 2.93 -9.67 -0.19
C TRP A 40 2.89 -10.97 -0.99
N LYS A 41 1.85 -11.20 -1.80
CA LYS A 41 1.68 -12.45 -2.55
C LYS A 41 0.67 -12.35 -3.68
N ASN A 42 0.78 -13.35 -4.56
CA ASN A 42 -0.24 -13.64 -5.56
C ASN A 42 -1.23 -14.65 -4.96
N ARG A 43 -2.52 -14.40 -5.16
CA ARG A 43 -3.61 -15.26 -4.72
C ARG A 43 -4.50 -15.52 -5.91
N THR A 44 -4.85 -16.78 -6.12
CA THR A 44 -5.63 -17.21 -7.27
C THR A 44 -6.97 -17.73 -6.79
N ASP A 45 -8.02 -17.48 -7.56
CA ASP A 45 -9.34 -17.97 -7.24
C ASP A 45 -9.37 -19.48 -7.23
N SER A 46 -10.16 -20.01 -6.29
CA SER A 46 -10.19 -21.43 -6.01
C SER A 46 -11.57 -21.89 -5.61
N CYS A 47 -11.92 -23.11 -5.98
CA CYS A 47 -13.17 -23.70 -5.53
C CYS A 47 -13.05 -24.10 -4.06
N ALA A 48 -13.83 -23.45 -3.19
CA ALA A 48 -13.95 -23.82 -1.79
C ALA A 48 -14.64 -25.19 -1.65
N ASN A 49 -15.59 -25.48 -2.54
CA ASN A 49 -16.23 -26.78 -2.73
C ASN A 49 -16.82 -26.86 -4.17
N GLY A 50 -17.57 -27.92 -4.50
CA GLY A 50 -18.16 -28.09 -5.83
C GLY A 50 -19.20 -27.03 -6.25
N TRP A 51 -19.65 -26.17 -5.33
CA TRP A 51 -20.70 -25.17 -5.57
C TRP A 51 -20.32 -23.77 -5.09
N SER A 52 -19.13 -23.58 -4.53
CA SER A 52 -18.68 -22.30 -4.01
C SER A 52 -17.28 -21.97 -4.49
N VAL A 53 -17.10 -20.73 -4.95
CA VAL A 53 -15.81 -20.17 -5.33
C VAL A 53 -15.34 -19.20 -4.24
N GLY A 54 -14.07 -19.31 -3.87
CA GLY A 54 -13.34 -18.30 -3.12
C GLY A 54 -12.64 -17.38 -4.10
N GLU A 55 -13.19 -16.18 -4.23
CA GLU A 55 -12.70 -15.09 -5.07
C GLU A 55 -11.66 -14.28 -4.29
N TRP A 56 -10.57 -13.87 -4.92
CA TRP A 56 -9.63 -12.89 -4.43
C TRP A 56 -9.73 -11.62 -5.25
N ALA A 57 -9.99 -10.49 -4.60
CA ALA A 57 -10.10 -9.21 -5.28
C ALA A 57 -9.35 -8.09 -4.54
N CYS A 58 -9.09 -7.00 -5.25
CA CYS A 58 -8.54 -5.78 -4.66
C CYS A 58 -9.61 -4.95 -3.95
N THR A 59 -9.36 -4.55 -2.70
CA THR A 59 -10.29 -3.66 -1.97
C THR A 59 -9.95 -2.19 -2.23
N ASP A 60 -10.98 -1.40 -2.52
CA ASP A 60 -10.87 0.06 -2.62
C ASP A 60 -10.74 0.73 -1.24
N LYS A 61 -11.09 0.02 -0.16
CA LYS A 61 -11.14 0.57 1.20
C LYS A 61 -9.80 0.52 1.91
N ASP A 62 -9.05 -0.56 1.71
CA ASP A 62 -7.73 -0.76 2.30
C ASP A 62 -6.72 -0.82 1.16
N MET A 63 -6.21 0.36 0.78
CA MET A 63 -5.31 0.52 -0.36
C MET A 63 -4.23 -0.57 -0.38
N GLY A 64 -4.31 -1.48 -1.36
CA GLY A 64 -3.22 -2.39 -1.72
C GLY A 64 -3.29 -3.83 -1.20
N TYR A 65 -4.41 -4.30 -0.65
CA TYR A 65 -4.52 -5.69 -0.15
C TYR A 65 -5.50 -6.54 -0.97
N CYS A 66 -5.12 -7.80 -1.21
CA CYS A 66 -6.06 -8.81 -1.70
C CYS A 66 -6.91 -9.35 -0.54
N TYR A 67 -8.23 -9.24 -0.68
CA TYR A 67 -9.18 -9.85 0.23
C TYR A 67 -9.93 -10.99 -0.46
N THR A 68 -10.54 -11.89 0.32
CA THR A 68 -11.32 -13.00 -0.25
C THR A 68 -12.78 -12.93 0.13
N LEU A 69 -13.64 -13.31 -0.81
CA LEU A 69 -15.05 -13.57 -0.57
C LEU A 69 -15.41 -14.96 -1.10
N ILE A 70 -16.28 -15.64 -0.36
CA ILE A 70 -16.81 -16.94 -0.78
C ILE A 70 -18.23 -16.71 -1.28
N MET A 71 -18.49 -17.10 -2.53
CA MET A 71 -19.83 -17.03 -3.12
C MET A 71 -20.30 -18.42 -3.55
N ASN A 72 -21.59 -18.69 -3.35
CA ASN A 72 -22.24 -19.88 -3.90
C ASN A 72 -22.56 -19.64 -5.39
N CYS A 73 -22.01 -20.47 -6.28
CA CYS A 73 -22.26 -20.40 -7.71
C CYS A 73 -23.74 -20.53 -8.06
N ARG A 74 -24.54 -21.22 -7.22
CA ARG A 74 -25.99 -21.33 -7.42
C ARG A 74 -26.75 -20.01 -7.32
N ASN A 75 -26.11 -18.96 -6.78
CA ASN A 75 -26.67 -17.62 -6.78
C ASN A 75 -26.63 -16.96 -8.18
N LEU A 76 -25.76 -17.45 -9.08
CA LEU A 76 -25.68 -16.97 -10.47
C LEU A 76 -26.64 -17.75 -11.38
N ASP A 77 -26.71 -19.08 -11.21
CA ASP A 77 -27.60 -19.98 -11.93
C ASP A 77 -27.84 -21.24 -11.10
N ALA A 78 -29.07 -21.78 -11.08
CA ALA A 78 -29.42 -22.92 -10.24
C ALA A 78 -28.55 -24.18 -10.46
N ASN A 79 -27.99 -24.34 -11.67
CA ASN A 79 -27.15 -25.46 -12.05
C ASN A 79 -25.66 -25.10 -12.14
N ALA A 80 -25.29 -23.85 -11.82
CA ALA A 80 -23.89 -23.47 -11.80
C ALA A 80 -23.12 -24.20 -10.69
N TYR A 81 -21.90 -24.59 -11.02
CA TYR A 81 -20.98 -25.28 -10.13
C TYR A 81 -19.60 -24.64 -10.22
N CYS A 82 -18.77 -24.85 -9.21
CA CYS A 82 -17.41 -24.34 -9.24
C CYS A 82 -16.49 -25.33 -9.97
N TYR A 83 -15.74 -24.83 -10.95
CA TYR A 83 -14.75 -25.61 -11.67
C TYR A 83 -13.54 -24.74 -12.03
N GLY A 84 -12.33 -25.26 -11.76
CA GLY A 84 -11.09 -24.57 -12.10
C GLY A 84 -10.80 -23.28 -11.31
N GLY A 85 -11.61 -22.94 -10.32
CA GLY A 85 -11.54 -21.68 -9.59
C GLY A 85 -12.53 -20.61 -10.06
N ALA A 86 -13.53 -20.97 -10.87
CA ALA A 86 -14.60 -20.07 -11.32
C ALA A 86 -15.96 -20.79 -11.31
N CYS A 87 -17.04 -20.03 -11.27
CA CYS A 87 -18.40 -20.51 -11.44
C CYS A 87 -18.70 -20.75 -12.92
N VAL A 88 -18.96 -22.01 -13.27
CA VAL A 88 -19.33 -22.44 -14.62
C VAL A 88 -20.83 -22.67 -14.69
N MET A 89 -21.49 -22.03 -15.65
CA MET A 89 -22.90 -22.25 -15.96
C MET A 89 -23.02 -23.32 -17.04
N PRO A 90 -23.66 -24.47 -16.79
CA PRO A 90 -23.85 -25.50 -17.81
C PRO A 90 -24.65 -24.93 -19.00
N GLY A 91 -24.21 -25.25 -20.22
CA GLY A 91 -24.85 -24.79 -21.46
C GLY A 91 -24.45 -23.38 -21.92
N LYS A 92 -23.74 -22.59 -21.09
CA LYS A 92 -23.02 -21.41 -21.58
C LYS A 92 -21.60 -21.82 -21.94
N ALA A 93 -21.15 -21.43 -23.14
CA ALA A 93 -19.75 -21.52 -23.49
C ALA A 93 -18.94 -20.78 -22.43
N THR A 94 -18.03 -21.48 -21.75
CA THR A 94 -17.07 -20.85 -20.85
C THR A 94 -16.34 -19.79 -21.69
N PRO A 95 -16.31 -18.51 -21.24
CA PRO A 95 -15.53 -17.52 -21.95
C PRO A 95 -14.10 -18.06 -22.04
N THR A 96 -13.67 -18.37 -23.26
CA THR A 96 -12.28 -18.77 -23.48
C THR A 96 -11.46 -17.56 -23.07
N PRO A 97 -10.54 -17.67 -22.10
CA PRO A 97 -9.73 -16.54 -21.71
C PRO A 97 -9.08 -16.01 -22.98
N THR A 98 -9.37 -14.75 -23.33
CA THR A 98 -8.66 -14.12 -24.44
C THR A 98 -7.21 -14.13 -24.01
N PRO A 99 -6.30 -14.78 -24.75
CA PRO A 99 -4.91 -14.88 -24.33
C PRO A 99 -4.39 -13.47 -24.13
N VAL A 100 -4.13 -13.11 -22.88
CA VAL A 100 -3.48 -11.84 -22.57
C VAL A 100 -2.15 -11.90 -23.30
N ALA A 101 -1.90 -10.92 -24.17
CA ALA A 101 -0.66 -10.83 -24.92
C ALA A 101 0.48 -10.87 -23.90
N THR A 102 1.12 -12.04 -23.80
CA THR A 102 2.26 -12.22 -22.92
C THR A 102 3.32 -11.28 -23.46
N ALA A 103 3.70 -10.27 -22.67
CA ALA A 103 4.74 -9.34 -23.06
C ALA A 103 5.94 -10.18 -23.53
N THR A 104 6.28 -10.08 -24.81
CA THR A 104 7.38 -10.86 -25.38
C THR A 104 8.62 -10.52 -24.55
N PRO A 105 9.23 -11.50 -23.87
CA PRO A 105 10.38 -11.22 -23.03
C PRO A 105 11.44 -10.58 -23.92
N LYS A 106 11.87 -9.37 -23.54
CA LYS A 106 12.99 -8.70 -24.20
C LYS A 106 14.15 -9.68 -24.25
N PRO A 107 14.81 -9.92 -25.41
CA PRO A 107 15.86 -10.92 -25.54
C PRO A 107 16.90 -10.74 -24.43
N SER A 108 16.94 -11.67 -23.48
CA SER A 108 18.01 -11.72 -22.51
C SER A 108 19.24 -12.26 -23.22
N ARG A 109 20.36 -11.54 -23.07
CA ARG A 109 21.66 -11.93 -23.58
C ARG A 109 21.99 -13.35 -23.09
N PRO A 110 22.48 -14.26 -23.95
CA PRO A 110 22.78 -15.62 -23.53
C PRO A 110 23.87 -15.60 -22.46
N THR A 111 23.50 -15.98 -21.25
CA THR A 111 24.45 -16.30 -20.18
C THR A 111 24.83 -17.77 -20.34
N ALA A 112 26.13 -18.08 -20.28
CA ALA A 112 26.67 -19.42 -20.51
C ALA A 112 25.94 -20.49 -19.69
N GLN A 113 25.57 -21.57 -20.37
CA GLN A 113 24.86 -22.72 -19.80
C GLN A 113 25.77 -23.43 -18.78
N PRO A 114 25.33 -23.62 -17.52
CA PRO A 114 26.05 -24.47 -16.57
C PRO A 114 25.92 -25.96 -16.98
N PRO A 115 26.89 -26.81 -16.58
CA PRO A 115 26.92 -28.22 -16.93
C PRO A 115 25.71 -28.98 -16.39
N PHE A 116 25.27 -29.98 -17.17
CA PHE A 116 24.13 -30.84 -16.89
C PHE A 116 24.36 -31.69 -15.63
N VAL A 117 23.52 -31.50 -14.61
CA VAL A 117 23.49 -32.31 -13.39
C VAL A 117 22.29 -33.25 -13.45
N ALA A 118 22.52 -34.54 -13.17
CA ALA A 118 21.50 -35.59 -13.18
C ALA A 118 20.35 -35.31 -12.18
N PRO A 119 19.13 -35.78 -12.47
CA PRO A 119 17.96 -35.55 -11.61
C PRO A 119 18.09 -36.33 -10.30
N VAL A 120 18.38 -35.61 -9.21
CA VAL A 120 18.30 -36.12 -7.84
C VAL A 120 16.84 -36.11 -7.39
N SER A 121 16.37 -37.22 -6.82
CA SER A 121 15.03 -37.39 -6.24
C SER A 121 14.72 -36.26 -5.27
N THR A 122 13.72 -35.45 -5.62
CA THR A 122 13.31 -34.26 -4.86
C THR A 122 12.64 -34.66 -3.55
N PRO A 123 13.16 -34.21 -2.39
CA PRO A 123 12.47 -34.37 -1.12
C PRO A 123 11.16 -33.57 -1.15
N LYS A 124 10.13 -34.14 -0.51
CA LYS A 124 8.80 -33.55 -0.33
C LYS A 124 8.95 -32.07 0.09
N PRO A 125 8.32 -31.12 -0.63
CA PRO A 125 8.44 -29.70 -0.33
C PRO A 125 8.06 -29.43 1.12
N LYS A 126 9.04 -29.01 1.91
CA LYS A 126 8.81 -28.48 3.25
C LYS A 126 8.02 -27.19 3.05
N GLU A 127 6.85 -27.11 3.68
CA GLU A 127 5.98 -25.95 3.65
C GLU A 127 6.81 -24.68 3.85
N PRO A 128 6.80 -23.75 2.87
CA PRO A 128 7.68 -22.60 2.91
C PRO A 128 7.36 -21.80 4.16
N ALA A 129 8.39 -21.60 4.99
CA ALA A 129 8.29 -20.77 6.18
C ALA A 129 7.67 -19.43 5.77
N GLN A 130 6.57 -19.06 6.44
CA GLN A 130 5.89 -17.79 6.22
C GLN A 130 6.93 -16.66 6.19
N PRO A 131 7.04 -15.89 5.10
CA PRO A 131 8.03 -14.83 5.02
C PRO A 131 7.75 -13.84 6.15
N ALA A 132 8.82 -13.44 6.84
CA ALA A 132 8.74 -12.41 7.86
C ALA A 132 8.04 -11.17 7.27
N PRO A 133 7.15 -10.51 8.05
CA PRO A 133 6.42 -9.34 7.57
C PRO A 133 7.39 -8.33 6.97
N SER A 134 7.09 -7.87 5.75
CA SER A 134 8.01 -7.01 5.01
C SER A 134 8.21 -5.70 5.76
N LEU A 135 9.48 -5.29 5.88
CA LEU A 135 9.89 -3.99 6.44
C LEU A 135 9.29 -2.78 5.69
N GLY A 136 8.63 -3.00 4.55
CA GLY A 136 8.05 -1.95 3.71
C GLY A 136 7.02 -1.07 4.41
N ASN A 137 6.17 -1.64 5.27
CA ASN A 137 5.20 -0.84 6.03
C ASN A 137 5.89 0.11 7.03
N TYR A 138 7.00 -0.31 7.63
CA TYR A 138 7.78 0.55 8.53
C TYR A 138 8.41 1.74 7.82
N ALA A 139 8.77 1.62 6.55
CA ALA A 139 9.36 2.73 5.79
C ALA A 139 8.37 3.91 5.65
N VAL A 140 7.08 3.62 5.43
CA VAL A 140 6.03 4.64 5.34
C VAL A 140 5.85 5.35 6.68
N TYR A 141 5.78 4.59 7.79
CA TYR A 141 5.65 5.18 9.13
C TYR A 141 6.89 6.00 9.53
N ILE A 142 8.09 5.52 9.18
CA ILE A 142 9.34 6.25 9.45
C ILE A 142 9.36 7.55 8.64
N ALA A 143 9.01 7.52 7.35
CA ALA A 143 8.95 8.72 6.51
C ALA A 143 7.94 9.75 7.04
N ALA A 144 6.74 9.30 7.43
CA ALA A 144 5.72 10.15 8.03
C ALA A 144 6.17 10.78 9.36
N LEU A 145 6.84 10.00 10.22
CA LEU A 145 7.41 10.48 11.48
C LEU A 145 8.48 11.55 11.21
N PHE A 146 9.39 11.31 10.26
CA PHE A 146 10.42 12.28 9.89
C PHE A 146 9.83 13.59 9.37
N LEU A 147 8.79 13.54 8.52
CA LEU A 147 8.11 14.74 8.04
C LEU A 147 7.42 15.50 9.18
N ALA A 148 6.75 14.81 10.10
CA ALA A 148 6.12 15.42 11.26
C ALA A 148 7.15 16.11 12.17
N LEU A 149 8.30 15.47 12.43
CA LEU A 149 9.40 16.04 13.20
C LEU A 149 10.01 17.27 12.51
N CYS A 150 10.20 17.22 11.19
CA CYS A 150 10.69 18.37 10.42
C CYS A 150 9.71 19.56 10.46
N ALA A 151 8.41 19.31 10.34
CA ALA A 151 7.38 20.35 10.45
C ALA A 151 7.34 20.97 11.85
N ALA A 152 7.43 20.16 12.92
CA ALA A 152 7.52 20.64 14.29
C ALA A 152 8.78 21.47 14.54
N TYR A 153 9.93 21.02 14.03
CA TYR A 153 11.19 21.77 14.10
C TYR A 153 11.10 23.12 13.36
N TYR A 154 10.52 23.13 12.15
CA TYR A 154 10.30 24.36 11.40
C TYR A 154 9.39 25.33 12.16
N LEU A 155 8.26 24.85 12.70
CA LEU A 155 7.36 25.68 13.51
C LEU A 155 8.09 26.26 14.73
N THR A 156 8.85 25.46 15.49
CA THR A 156 9.53 25.96 16.69
C THR A 156 10.68 26.92 16.41
N THR A 157 11.32 26.84 15.24
CA THR A 157 12.41 27.75 14.83
C THR A 157 11.89 29.04 14.22
N VAL A 158 10.86 28.98 13.37
CA VAL A 158 10.29 30.15 12.69
C VAL A 158 9.35 30.93 13.60
N THR A 159 8.60 30.26 14.47
CA THR A 159 7.65 30.93 15.38
C THR A 159 8.26 31.39 16.69
N LYS A 160 9.58 31.21 16.93
CA LYS A 160 10.24 31.81 18.09
C LYS A 160 10.00 33.31 18.02
N PRO A 161 9.11 33.87 18.87
CA PRO A 161 8.88 35.30 18.86
C PRO A 161 10.21 35.93 19.24
N ARG A 162 10.67 36.91 18.46
CA ARG A 162 11.89 37.67 18.79
C ARG A 162 11.82 38.01 20.27
N MET A 163 12.66 37.37 21.09
CA MET A 163 12.62 37.53 22.56
C MET A 163 12.76 39.01 22.98
N HIS A 164 13.35 39.83 22.11
CA HIS A 164 13.41 41.28 22.27
C HIS A 164 12.04 41.97 22.29
N GLU A 165 11.04 41.45 21.59
CA GLU A 165 9.72 42.05 21.47
C GLU A 165 8.83 41.74 22.69
N ARG A 166 8.98 40.53 23.27
CA ARG A 166 8.35 40.18 24.55
C ARG A 166 8.91 41.00 25.72
N ARG A 167 10.20 41.33 25.73
CA ARG A 167 10.76 42.24 26.75
C ARG A 167 10.18 43.65 26.63
N ARG A 168 10.10 44.21 25.42
CA ARG A 168 9.50 45.54 25.19
C ARG A 168 8.03 45.62 25.66
N LEU A 169 7.21 44.60 25.39
CA LEU A 169 5.82 44.56 25.87
C LEU A 169 5.70 44.50 27.40
N ASN A 170 6.57 43.75 28.06
CA ASN A 170 6.56 43.65 29.52
C ASN A 170 7.07 44.94 30.21
N ASP A 171 8.05 45.62 29.61
CA ASP A 171 8.53 46.91 30.11
C ASP A 171 7.48 48.01 29.92
N ALA A 172 6.77 48.04 28.78
CA ALA A 172 5.65 48.94 28.55
C ALA A 172 4.53 48.76 29.60
N ARG A 173 4.18 47.50 29.94
CA ARG A 173 3.19 47.20 30.98
C ARG A 173 3.63 47.67 32.38
N ARG A 174 4.92 47.55 32.72
CA ARG A 174 5.44 48.04 34.01
C ARG A 174 5.45 49.56 34.08
N GLY A 175 5.72 50.25 32.98
CA GLY A 175 5.65 51.71 32.91
C GLY A 175 4.25 52.25 33.24
N VAL A 176 3.20 51.63 32.71
CA VAL A 176 1.81 52.06 32.93
C VAL A 176 1.37 51.90 34.40
N ARG A 177 1.78 50.83 35.09
CA ARG A 177 1.41 50.63 36.51
C ARG A 177 1.99 51.71 37.43
N ARG A 178 3.22 52.17 37.19
CA ARG A 178 3.83 53.23 38.00
C ARG A 178 3.21 54.61 37.77
N ALA A 179 2.60 54.85 36.62
CA ALA A 179 1.90 56.11 36.34
C ALA A 179 0.56 56.21 37.09
N GLY A 180 -0.14 55.09 37.33
CA GLY A 180 -1.41 55.08 38.06
C GLY A 180 -1.29 55.37 39.55
N GLU A 181 -0.21 54.93 40.20
CA GLU A 181 -0.03 55.12 41.65
C GLU A 181 0.27 56.58 42.05
N LYS A 182 0.78 57.42 41.14
CA LYS A 182 1.03 58.85 41.43
C LYS A 182 -0.24 59.72 41.47
N TRP A 183 -1.38 59.23 40.97
CA TRP A 183 -2.61 60.02 40.86
C TRP A 183 -3.53 59.94 42.09
N HIS A 184 -3.35 58.98 42.99
CA HIS A 184 -4.22 58.79 44.15
C HIS A 184 -3.73 59.41 45.47
N GLY A 185 -2.59 60.12 45.47
CA GLY A 185 -1.93 60.62 46.69
C GLY A 185 -2.11 62.12 47.00
N LYS A 186 -3.04 62.84 46.37
CA LYS A 186 -3.35 64.24 46.72
C LYS A 186 -4.83 64.39 47.06
N ARG A 187 -5.17 64.19 48.32
CA ARG A 187 -6.30 64.83 49.00
C ARG A 187 -5.83 65.29 50.37
#